data_AF-A0A7W4PUZ7-F1
#
_entry.id   AF-A0A7W4PUZ7-F1
#
_cell.length_a   1.000
_cell.length_b   1.000
_cell.length_c   1.000
_cell.angle_alpha   90.00
_cell.angle_beta   90.00
_cell.angle_gamma   90.00
#
_symmetry.space_group_name_H-M   'P 1'
#
loop_
_entity.id
_entity.type
_entity.pdbx_description
1 polymer ?
#
loop_
_entity_poly.entity_id
_entity_poly.type
_entity_poly.pdbx_seq_one_letter_code
_entity_poly.pdbx_strand_id
1 'polypeptide(L)' 'MTTPTRRISFYLKPAAVKNEGEACAWLDSLTPEARKSGQRVAFLAGLALLKMNPAEAYRLAAWADDEALS' A
#
# COMPACT_ATOMS: atom_id res chain seq x y z
N MET A 1 -7.73 19.12 24.38
CA MET A 1 -8.20 18.70 23.03
C MET A 1 -7.74 17.28 22.79
N THR A 2 -8.63 16.30 22.81
CA THR A 2 -8.33 14.98 22.26
C THR A 2 -8.39 15.09 20.75
N THR A 3 -7.28 14.84 20.06
CA THR A 3 -7.27 14.83 18.60
C THR A 3 -8.16 13.69 18.13
N PRO A 4 -9.20 13.93 17.31
CA PRO A 4 -10.09 12.87 16.88
C PRO A 4 -9.34 11.90 15.96
N THR A 5 -9.37 10.62 16.32
CA THR A 5 -8.90 9.54 15.43
C THR A 5 -9.87 9.43 14.25
N ARG A 6 -9.36 9.61 13.02
CA ARG A 6 -10.14 9.40 11.79
C ARG A 6 -9.89 7.99 11.27
N ARG A 7 -10.97 7.23 11.02
CA ARG A 7 -10.90 5.95 10.29
C ARG A 7 -10.82 6.21 8.80
N ILE A 8 -9.86 5.59 8.12
CA ILE A 8 -9.75 5.57 6.66
C ILE A 8 -9.93 4.12 6.22
N SER A 9 -10.74 3.87 5.20
CA SER A 9 -11.03 2.53 4.70
C SER A 9 -11.11 2.55 3.18
N PHE A 10 -10.51 1.56 2.55
CA PHE A 10 -10.61 1.29 1.11
C PHE A 10 -10.63 -0.22 0.92
N TYR A 11 -11.14 -0.66 -0.23
CA TYR A 11 -11.23 -2.07 -0.57
C TYR A 11 -10.20 -2.40 -1.63
N LEU A 12 -9.53 -3.53 -1.45
CA LEU A 12 -8.73 -4.18 -2.47
C LEU A 12 -9.56 -5.30 -3.12
N LYS A 13 -9.29 -5.61 -4.38
CA LYS A 13 -9.86 -6.66 -5.21
C LYS A 13 -8.77 -7.65 -5.63
N PRO A 14 -8.14 -8.37 -4.68
CA PRO A 14 -6.99 -9.24 -4.96
C PRO A 14 -7.27 -10.38 -5.95
N ALA A 15 -8.54 -10.78 -6.13
CA ALA A 15 -8.94 -11.79 -7.12
C ALA A 15 -8.97 -11.25 -8.56
N ALA A 16 -9.03 -9.93 -8.74
CA ALA A 16 -9.17 -9.29 -10.06
C ALA A 16 -7.96 -8.45 -10.44
N VAL A 17 -7.12 -8.04 -9.48
CA VAL A 17 -5.97 -7.16 -9.71
C VAL A 17 -4.71 -7.77 -9.09
N LYS A 18 -3.71 -8.09 -9.94
CA LYS A 18 -2.49 -8.84 -9.55
C LYS A 18 -1.74 -8.19 -8.40
N ASN A 19 -1.41 -6.90 -8.53
CA ASN A 19 -0.67 -6.13 -7.51
C ASN A 19 -1.41 -6.06 -6.16
N GLU A 20 -2.74 -5.97 -6.17
CA GLU A 20 -3.53 -6.03 -4.95
C GLU A 20 -3.50 -7.43 -4.32
N GLY A 21 -3.44 -8.48 -5.14
CA GLY A 21 -3.18 -9.85 -4.71
C GLY A 21 -1.82 -10.00 -4.03
N GLU A 22 -0.76 -9.48 -4.65
CA GLU A 22 0.60 -9.49 -4.09
C GLU A 22 0.67 -8.68 -2.78
N ALA A 23 0.03 -7.51 -2.73
CA ALA A 23 -0.08 -6.70 -1.52
C ALA A 23 -0.79 -7.46 -0.38
N CYS A 24 -1.89 -8.15 -0.68
CA CYS A 24 -2.60 -8.98 0.30
C CYS A 24 -1.74 -10.15 0.79
N ALA A 25 -1.09 -10.88 -0.12
CA ALA A 25 -0.22 -12.00 0.24
C ALA A 25 0.96 -11.54 1.13
N TRP A 26 1.57 -10.40 0.81
CA TRP A 26 2.61 -9.82 1.64
C TRP A 26 2.07 -9.42 3.02
N LEU A 27 0.92 -8.75 3.09
CA LEU A 27 0.29 -8.40 4.36
C LEU A 27 -0.04 -9.65 5.20
N ASP A 28 -0.47 -10.75 4.58
CA ASP A 28 -0.78 -12.03 5.22
C ASP A 28 0.47 -12.73 5.78
N SER A 29 1.65 -12.42 5.24
CA SER A 29 2.93 -12.95 5.75
C SER A 29 3.43 -12.26 7.04
N LEU A 30 2.87 -11.10 7.39
CA LEU A 30 3.29 -10.31 8.56
C LEU A 30 2.65 -10.81 9.86
N THR A 31 3.36 -10.61 10.98
CA THR A 31 2.75 -10.77 12.31
C THR A 31 1.64 -9.72 12.53
N PRO A 32 0.65 -9.99 13.41
CA PRO A 32 -0.42 -9.03 13.69
C PRO A 32 0.07 -7.62 14.09
N GLU A 33 1.14 -7.55 14.88
CA GLU A 33 1.76 -6.31 15.34
C GLU A 33 2.42 -5.55 14.19
N ALA A 34 3.17 -6.24 13.34
CA ALA A 34 3.84 -5.66 12.18
C ALA A 34 2.84 -5.23 11.11
N ARG A 35 1.73 -5.96 10.94
CA ARG A 35 0.64 -5.60 10.04
C ARG A 35 -0.02 -4.29 10.47
N LYS A 36 -0.36 -4.15 11.76
CA LYS A 36 -1.05 -2.95 12.28
C LYS A 36 -0.20 -1.68 12.14
N SER A 37 1.09 -1.76 12.47
CA SER A 37 2.01 -0.63 12.32
C SER A 37 2.37 -0.38 10.84
N GLY A 38 2.59 -1.45 10.08
CA GLY A 38 2.97 -1.42 8.67
C GLY A 38 1.92 -0.78 7.77
N GLN A 39 0.64 -1.09 7.96
CA GLN A 39 -0.45 -0.49 7.17
C GLN A 39 -0.49 1.04 7.30
N ARG A 40 -0.30 1.57 8.51
CA ARG A 40 -0.28 3.02 8.75
C ARG A 40 0.93 3.67 8.09
N VAL A 41 2.10 3.05 8.19
CA VAL A 41 3.34 3.56 7.59
C VAL A 41 3.25 3.53 6.06
N ALA A 42 2.78 2.42 5.47
CA ALA A 42 2.59 2.28 4.03
C ALA A 42 1.63 3.33 3.48
N PHE A 43 0.50 3.58 4.16
CA PHE A 43 -0.44 4.62 3.77
C PHE A 43 0.19 6.02 3.78
N LEU A 44 0.92 6.38 4.84
CA LEU A 44 1.57 7.68 4.96
C LEU A 44 2.71 7.87 3.95
N ALA A 45 3.52 6.83 3.73
CA ALA A 45 4.59 6.83 2.75
C ALA A 45 4.04 6.98 1.32
N GLY A 46 2.98 6.24 0.98
CA GLY A 46 2.29 6.36 -0.30
C GLY A 46 1.73 7.75 -0.53
N LEU A 47 1.10 8.37 0.49
CA LEU A 47 0.62 9.76 0.39
C LEU A 47 1.75 10.78 0.22
N ALA A 48 2.85 10.62 0.96
CA ALA A 48 4.01 11.49 0.84
C ALA A 48 4.61 11.40 -0.57
N LEU A 49 4.74 10.19 -1.11
CA LEU A 49 5.22 9.97 -2.47
C LEU A 49 4.24 10.53 -3.51
N LEU A 50 2.93 10.29 -3.37
CA LEU A 50 1.92 10.83 -4.28
C LEU A 50 1.94 12.36 -4.31
N LYS A 51 2.20 13.01 -3.16
CA LYS A 51 2.36 14.46 -3.08
C LYS A 51 3.63 14.96 -3.79
N MET A 52 4.73 14.21 -3.73
CA MET A 52 6.03 14.60 -4.28
C MET A 52 6.16 14.27 -5.77
N ASN A 53 5.74 13.07 -6.17
CA ASN A 53 5.84 12.54 -7.51
C ASN A 53 4.68 11.55 -7.79
N PRO A 54 3.55 12.04 -8.32
CA PRO A 54 2.38 11.20 -8.58
C PRO A 54 2.66 10.05 -9.55
N ALA A 55 3.41 10.31 -10.62
CA ALA A 55 3.70 9.31 -11.65
C ALA A 55 4.47 8.11 -11.05
N GLU A 56 5.46 8.40 -10.22
CA GLU A 56 6.23 7.37 -9.52
C GLU A 56 5.38 6.63 -8.48
N ALA A 57 4.50 7.32 -7.76
CA ALA A 57 3.57 6.66 -6.84
C ALA A 57 2.68 5.64 -7.55
N TYR A 58 2.12 6.00 -8.70
CA TYR A 58 1.31 5.07 -9.52
C TYR A 58 2.15 3.95 -10.10
N ARG A 59 3.38 4.22 -10.53
CA ARG A 59 4.31 3.19 -11.04
C ARG A 59 4.65 2.16 -9.97
N LEU A 60 5.02 2.59 -8.76
CA LEU A 60 5.29 1.69 -7.63
C LEU A 60 4.03 0.94 -7.19
N ALA A 61 2.88 1.62 -7.15
CA ALA A 61 1.61 0.99 -6.82
C ALA A 61 1.19 -0.09 -7.83
N ALA A 62 1.65 0.00 -9.09
CA ALA A 62 1.43 -1.04 -10.09
C ALA A 62 2.15 -2.35 -9.73
N TRP A 63 3.12 -2.31 -8.80
CA TRP A 63 3.89 -3.48 -8.34
C TRP A 63 4.39 -4.32 -9.52
N ALA A 64 4.84 -3.63 -10.58
CA ALA A 64 5.34 -4.31 -11.77
C ALA A 64 6.70 -4.92 -11.44
N ASP A 65 6.88 -6.19 -11.79
CA ASP A 65 8.19 -6.84 -11.79
C ASP A 65 9.11 -6.06 -12.75
N ASP A 66 10.31 -5.67 -12.29
CA ASP A 66 11.30 -4.94 -13.11
C ASP A 66 11.80 -5.77 -14.32
N GLU A 67 11.38 -7.03 -14.47
CA GLU A 67 11.70 -7.90 -15.62
C GLU A 67 11.13 -7.39 -16.96
N ALA A 68 10.23 -6.41 -16.98
CA ALA A 68 9.70 -5.86 -18.23
C ALA A 68 10.64 -4.86 -18.94
N LEU A 69 11.85 -4.61 -18.41
CA LEU A 69 12.84 -3.67 -18.97
C LEU A 69 14.17 -4.30 -19.39
N SER A 70 14.28 -5.63 -19.46
CA SER A 70 15.45 -6.31 -20.08
C SER A 70 15.25 -6.59 -21.57
#